data_AF-A0A953UEA5-F1
#
_entry.id   AF-A0A953UEA5-F1
#
_cell.length_a   1.000
_cell.length_b   1.000
_cell.length_c   1.000
_cell.angle_alpha   90.00
_cell.angle_beta   90.00
_cell.angle_gamma   90.00
#
_symmetry.space_group_name_H-M   'P 1'
#
loop_
_entity.id
_entity.type
_entity.pdbx_description
1 polymer ?
#
loop_
_entity_poly.entity_id
_entity_poly.type
_entity_poly.pdbx_seq_one_letter_code
_entity_poly.pdbx_strand_id
1 'polypeptide(L)'
;MRSVRVAIGLILAALLVMAQGGPGFRSRRQFDEHYAKHGREFGNISQEEYLHRAQALRDSPAGGPILEADKPGGIVTKFDRRNGYFIAYNADRTIRTFFIPNDGERYFRRQAKRPE
;
A
#
# COMPACT_ATOMS: atom_id res chain seq x y z
N MET A 1 44.30 20.07 -16.76
CA MET A 1 44.60 19.78 -15.34
C MET A 1 43.37 20.12 -14.52
N ARG A 2 43.12 19.33 -13.47
CA ARG A 2 41.85 19.18 -12.73
C ARG A 2 41.56 20.39 -11.83
N SER A 3 40.29 20.81 -11.77
CA SER A 3 39.76 21.61 -10.65
C SER A 3 38.36 21.12 -10.26
N VAL A 4 38.37 20.31 -9.20
CA VAL A 4 37.42 20.11 -8.08
C VAL A 4 35.92 20.36 -8.28
N ARG A 5 35.16 19.29 -8.00
CA ARG A 5 33.71 19.24 -7.76
C ARG A 5 33.34 19.95 -6.45
N VAL A 6 32.24 20.71 -6.43
CA VAL A 6 31.42 20.87 -5.22
C VAL A 6 29.97 20.62 -5.61
N ALA A 7 29.46 19.46 -5.19
CA ALA A 7 28.04 19.17 -5.14
C ALA A 7 27.44 20.00 -3.99
N ILE A 8 26.65 21.01 -4.33
CA ILE A 8 25.82 21.71 -3.34
C ILE A 8 24.45 21.04 -3.39
N GLY A 9 24.25 20.11 -2.46
CA GLY A 9 22.97 19.50 -2.21
C GLY A 9 21.98 20.54 -1.69
N LEU A 10 20.89 20.73 -2.41
CA LEU A 10 19.66 21.26 -1.83
C LEU A 10 18.86 20.09 -1.27
N ILE A 11 19.27 19.68 -0.07
CA ILE A 11 18.42 18.98 0.89
C ILE A 11 17.34 19.99 1.29
N LEU A 12 16.23 20.01 0.57
CA LEU A 12 15.09 20.89 0.88
C LEU A 12 13.79 20.30 0.31
N ALA A 13 13.47 19.07 0.74
CA ALA A 13 12.09 18.56 0.77
C ALA A 13 11.91 17.37 1.74
N ALA A 14 12.84 17.15 2.68
CA ALA A 14 12.72 16.11 3.71
C ALA A 14 11.93 16.59 4.96
N LEU A 15 11.25 17.73 4.89
CA LEU A 15 10.39 18.25 5.95
C LEU A 15 8.96 18.50 5.41
N LEU A 16 8.23 17.41 5.16
CA LEU A 16 6.81 17.34 5.51
C LEU A 16 6.44 15.88 5.82
N VAL A 17 7.23 15.24 6.69
CA VAL A 17 6.97 13.92 7.26
C VAL A 17 5.94 14.03 8.40
N MET A 18 4.85 14.78 8.24
CA MET A 18 3.84 14.95 9.31
C MET A 18 2.44 15.17 8.74
N ALA A 19 1.90 14.13 8.08
CA ALA A 19 0.46 13.80 7.98
C ALA A 19 0.30 12.80 6.84
N GLN A 20 0.09 11.51 7.12
CA GLN A 20 -0.62 10.64 6.15
C GLN A 20 -1.65 9.76 6.89
N GLY A 21 -2.32 10.34 7.89
CA GLY A 21 -3.51 9.75 8.50
C GLY A 21 -4.74 10.05 7.67
N GLY A 22 -4.89 9.38 6.52
CA GLY A 22 -6.08 9.39 5.67
C GLY A 22 -5.74 9.07 4.21
N PRO A 23 -6.63 8.50 3.37
CA PRO A 23 -8.07 8.23 3.57
C PRO A 23 -8.49 6.91 4.22
N GLY A 24 -7.58 5.97 4.54
CA GLY A 24 -7.98 4.70 5.16
C GLY A 24 -9.10 3.98 4.39
N PHE A 25 -10.04 3.34 5.09
CA PHE A 25 -11.26 2.82 4.46
C PHE A 25 -12.33 3.92 4.36
N ARG A 26 -13.25 3.77 3.40
CA ARG A 26 -14.33 4.74 3.12
C ARG A 26 -15.19 5.11 4.34
N SER A 27 -15.33 4.21 5.30
CA SER A 27 -16.04 4.50 6.56
C SER A 27 -15.50 3.66 7.69
N ARG A 28 -15.74 4.12 8.94
CA ARG A 28 -15.43 3.35 10.15
C ARG A 28 -16.09 1.97 10.14
N ARG A 29 -17.37 1.89 9.75
CA ARG A 29 -18.10 0.62 9.67
C ARG A 29 -17.42 -0.38 8.72
N GLN A 30 -17.08 0.06 7.52
CA GLN A 30 -16.39 -0.80 6.55
C GLN A 30 -15.00 -1.20 7.03
N PHE A 31 -14.30 -0.32 7.73
CA PHE A 31 -13.02 -0.68 8.34
C PHE A 31 -13.18 -1.77 9.40
N ASP A 32 -14.12 -1.60 10.33
CA ASP A 32 -14.39 -2.55 11.40
C ASP A 32 -14.81 -3.93 10.85
N GLU A 33 -15.71 -3.96 9.86
CA GLU A 33 -16.13 -5.17 9.14
C GLU A 33 -14.95 -5.85 8.44
N HIS A 34 -14.10 -5.08 7.76
CA HIS A 34 -12.95 -5.61 7.01
C HIS A 34 -11.90 -6.19 7.96
N TYR A 35 -11.58 -5.48 9.03
CA TYR A 35 -10.67 -5.94 10.07
C TYR A 35 -11.19 -7.21 10.77
N ALA A 36 -12.48 -7.29 11.07
CA ALA A 36 -13.07 -8.49 11.68
C ALA A 36 -12.87 -9.73 10.78
N LYS A 37 -12.89 -9.55 9.46
CA LYS A 37 -12.70 -10.62 8.48
C LYS A 37 -11.23 -11.00 8.28
N HIS A 38 -10.34 -10.01 8.14
CA HIS A 38 -8.97 -10.22 7.65
C HIS A 38 -7.88 -9.94 8.70
N GLY A 39 -8.18 -9.26 9.80
CA GLY A 39 -7.19 -8.83 10.79
C GLY A 39 -6.36 -9.98 11.37
N ARG A 40 -6.98 -11.15 11.60
CA ARG A 40 -6.31 -12.35 12.14
C ARG A 40 -5.27 -12.95 11.19
N GLU A 41 -5.36 -12.69 9.89
CA GLU A 41 -4.36 -13.15 8.92
C GLU A 41 -2.97 -12.56 9.20
N PHE A 42 -2.93 -11.41 9.87
CA PHE A 42 -1.71 -10.68 10.22
C PHE A 42 -1.21 -10.96 11.65
N GLY A 43 -1.80 -11.96 12.32
CA GLY A 43 -1.52 -12.31 13.71
C GLY A 43 -2.39 -11.55 14.71
N ASN A 44 -1.92 -11.47 15.96
CA ASN A 44 -2.60 -10.74 17.04
C ASN A 44 -2.19 -9.25 17.01
N ILE A 45 -2.69 -8.51 16.03
CA ILE A 45 -2.43 -7.07 15.88
C ILE A 45 -3.66 -6.25 16.25
N SER A 46 -3.48 -4.96 16.55
CA SER A 46 -4.60 -4.04 16.74
C SER A 46 -5.19 -3.58 15.40
N GLN A 47 -6.37 -2.97 15.43
CA GLN A 47 -6.94 -2.29 14.27
C GLN A 47 -6.02 -1.20 13.74
N GLU A 48 -5.43 -0.41 14.62
CA GLU A 48 -4.52 0.68 14.24
C GLU A 48 -3.28 0.15 13.51
N GLU A 49 -2.65 -0.91 14.04
CA GLU A 49 -1.51 -1.58 13.41
C GLU A 49 -1.89 -2.15 12.03
N TYR A 50 -3.09 -2.71 11.92
CA TYR A 50 -3.61 -3.21 10.64
C TYR A 50 -3.79 -2.09 9.61
N LEU A 51 -4.41 -0.98 10.00
CA LEU A 51 -4.60 0.18 9.13
C LEU A 51 -3.25 0.78 8.71
N HIS A 52 -2.32 0.89 9.65
CA HIS A 52 -0.97 1.38 9.39
C HIS A 52 -0.24 0.49 8.37
N ARG A 53 -0.32 -0.84 8.50
CA ARG A 53 0.27 -1.77 7.51
C ARG A 53 -0.38 -1.65 6.12
N ALA A 54 -1.70 -1.51 6.08
CA ALA A 54 -2.42 -1.29 4.82
C ALA A 54 -1.94 0.01 4.14
N GLN A 55 -1.88 1.11 4.89
CA GLN A 55 -1.40 2.40 4.39
C GLN A 55 0.08 2.34 3.99
N ALA A 56 0.92 1.65 4.76
CA ALA A 56 2.34 1.46 4.42
C ALA A 56 2.52 0.73 3.08
N LEU A 57 1.75 -0.34 2.83
CA LEU A 57 1.81 -1.03 1.54
C LEU A 57 1.26 -0.16 0.39
N ARG A 58 0.14 0.54 0.61
CA ARG A 58 -0.42 1.50 -0.36
C ARG A 58 0.63 2.55 -0.76
N ASP A 59 1.38 3.04 0.21
CA ASP A 59 2.27 4.19 0.07
C ASP A 59 3.68 3.78 -0.36
N SER A 60 4.01 2.50 -0.29
CA SER A 60 5.31 1.96 -0.73
C SER A 60 5.50 2.12 -2.23
N PRO A 61 6.69 2.56 -2.71
CA PRO A 61 6.96 2.63 -4.13
C PRO A 61 6.95 1.22 -4.76
N ALA A 62 6.52 1.13 -6.02
CA ALA A 62 6.65 -0.10 -6.79
C ALA A 62 8.12 -0.44 -7.05
N GLY A 63 8.42 -1.73 -7.21
CA GLY A 63 9.77 -2.23 -7.43
C GLY A 63 10.30 -3.06 -6.26
N GLY A 64 11.41 -3.76 -6.49
CA GLY A 64 11.94 -4.75 -5.55
C GLY A 64 10.87 -5.81 -5.19
N PRO A 65 10.46 -5.93 -3.91
CA PRO A 65 9.44 -6.89 -3.50
C PRO A 65 8.01 -6.44 -3.81
N ILE A 66 7.79 -5.16 -4.15
CA ILE A 66 6.45 -4.60 -4.35
C ILE A 66 6.08 -4.68 -5.83
N LEU A 67 5.03 -5.45 -6.11
CA LEU A 67 4.34 -5.43 -7.39
C LEU A 67 3.22 -4.40 -7.35
N GLU A 68 2.95 -3.77 -8.49
CA GLU A 68 1.87 -2.81 -8.68
C GLU A 68 1.18 -3.07 -10.02
N ALA A 69 -0.13 -2.82 -10.07
CA ALA A 69 -0.90 -2.78 -11.31
C ALA A 69 -2.01 -1.74 -11.20
N ASP A 70 -2.08 -0.85 -12.17
CA ASP A 70 -3.19 0.08 -12.41
C ASP A 70 -4.33 -0.61 -13.15
N LYS A 71 -5.56 -0.27 -12.79
CA LYS A 71 -6.79 -0.76 -13.41
C LYS A 71 -7.63 0.40 -13.96
N PRO A 72 -8.54 0.12 -14.92
CA PRO A 72 -9.56 1.08 -15.34
C PRO A 72 -10.30 1.69 -14.14
N GLY A 73 -10.68 2.98 -14.26
CA GLY A 73 -11.34 3.71 -13.18
C GLY A 73 -10.40 4.18 -12.05
N GLY A 74 -9.08 4.10 -12.24
CA GLY A 74 -8.09 4.63 -11.30
C GLY A 74 -7.92 3.77 -10.04
N ILE A 75 -8.24 2.48 -10.12
CA ILE A 75 -7.99 1.53 -9.03
C ILE A 75 -6.56 1.03 -9.16
N VAL A 76 -5.79 1.06 -8.07
CA VAL A 76 -4.44 0.53 -8.02
C VAL A 76 -4.43 -0.68 -7.10
N THR A 77 -3.70 -1.73 -7.50
CA THR A 77 -3.45 -2.91 -6.67
C THR A 77 -1.96 -3.08 -6.43
N LYS A 78 -1.58 -3.48 -5.22
CA LYS A 78 -0.20 -3.84 -4.88
C LYS A 78 -0.11 -5.21 -4.22
N PHE A 79 1.05 -5.84 -4.38
CA PHE A 79 1.40 -7.06 -3.69
C PHE A 79 2.82 -7.00 -3.15
N ASP A 80 2.99 -7.26 -1.87
CA ASP A 80 4.29 -7.38 -1.22
C ASP A 80 4.74 -8.85 -1.19
N ARG A 81 5.78 -9.17 -1.96
CA ARG A 81 6.35 -10.52 -2.02
C ARG A 81 6.97 -11.00 -0.70
N ARG A 82 7.45 -10.11 0.15
CA ARG A 82 8.10 -10.50 1.41
C ARG A 82 7.09 -11.00 2.42
N ASN A 83 6.00 -10.26 2.54
CA ASN A 83 4.99 -10.51 3.55
C ASN A 83 3.76 -11.25 3.02
N GLY A 84 3.61 -11.35 1.69
CA GLY A 84 2.44 -11.94 1.05
C GLY A 84 1.21 -11.03 1.09
N TYR A 85 1.37 -9.74 1.36
CA TYR A 85 0.25 -8.81 1.56
C TYR A 85 -0.28 -8.31 0.22
N PHE A 86 -1.60 -8.22 0.11
CA PHE A 86 -2.29 -7.64 -1.04
C PHE A 86 -3.11 -6.43 -0.62
N ILE A 87 -3.13 -5.39 -1.44
CA ILE A 87 -3.99 -4.21 -1.26
C ILE A 87 -4.61 -3.76 -2.58
N ALA A 88 -5.82 -3.19 -2.49
CA ALA A 88 -6.42 -2.41 -3.57
C ALA A 88 -6.95 -1.08 -3.04
N TYR A 89 -6.78 0.00 -3.79
CA TYR A 89 -7.21 1.35 -3.42
C TYR A 89 -7.62 2.18 -4.64
N ASN A 90 -8.43 3.21 -4.43
CA ASN A 90 -8.84 4.15 -5.49
C ASN A 90 -7.79 5.26 -5.71
N ALA A 91 -7.94 6.04 -6.77
CA ALA A 91 -7.08 7.19 -7.07
C ALA A 91 -7.04 8.23 -5.94
N ASP A 92 -8.13 8.39 -5.19
CA ASP A 92 -8.21 9.24 -4.00
C ASP A 92 -7.50 8.64 -2.77
N ARG A 93 -6.85 7.48 -2.94
CA ARG A 93 -6.13 6.64 -1.97
C ARG A 93 -7.01 5.84 -1.01
N THR A 94 -8.35 5.87 -1.16
CA THR A 94 -9.28 5.12 -0.31
C THR A 94 -9.04 3.62 -0.46
N ILE A 95 -8.79 2.95 0.65
CA ILE A 95 -8.55 1.51 0.72
C ILE A 95 -9.86 0.78 0.45
N ARG A 96 -9.81 -0.14 -0.54
CA ARG A 96 -10.91 -1.05 -0.88
C ARG A 96 -10.77 -2.40 -0.17
N THR A 97 -9.53 -2.88 -0.02
CA THR A 97 -9.23 -4.15 0.66
C THR A 97 -7.75 -4.23 1.04
N PHE A 98 -7.41 -5.00 2.06
CA PHE A 98 -6.03 -5.34 2.45
C PHE A 98 -6.01 -6.72 3.13
N PHE A 99 -5.30 -7.72 2.60
CA PHE A 99 -5.37 -9.08 3.17
C PHE A 99 -4.21 -9.96 2.69
N ILE A 100 -4.08 -11.19 3.21
CA ILE A 100 -3.11 -12.19 2.76
C ILE A 100 -3.82 -13.23 1.88
N PRO A 101 -3.69 -13.17 0.54
CA PRO A 101 -4.31 -14.16 -0.33
C PRO A 101 -3.63 -15.53 -0.20
N ASN A 102 -4.44 -16.61 -0.12
CA ASN A 102 -3.96 -18.00 -0.08
C ASN A 102 -3.02 -18.36 -1.25
N ASP A 103 -3.27 -17.81 -2.44
CA ASP A 103 -2.47 -18.08 -3.64
C ASP A 103 -1.30 -17.10 -3.84
N GLY A 104 -1.05 -16.20 -2.87
CA GLY A 104 0.02 -15.21 -2.91
C GLY A 104 0.05 -14.41 -4.22
N GLU A 105 1.22 -14.33 -4.84
CA GLU A 105 1.42 -13.57 -6.09
C GLU A 105 0.51 -14.02 -7.24
N ARG A 106 0.11 -15.30 -7.28
CA ARG A 106 -0.83 -15.77 -8.33
C ARG A 106 -2.17 -15.07 -8.21
N TYR A 107 -2.63 -14.75 -6.99
CA TYR A 107 -3.84 -13.96 -6.79
C TYR A 107 -3.67 -12.56 -7.39
N PHE A 108 -2.57 -11.87 -7.07
CA PHE A 108 -2.26 -10.55 -7.63
C PHE A 108 -2.28 -10.56 -9.16
N ARG A 109 -1.60 -11.52 -9.79
CA ARG A 109 -1.55 -11.64 -11.26
C ARG A 109 -2.92 -11.87 -11.90
N ARG A 110 -3.85 -12.55 -11.20
CA ARG A 110 -5.25 -12.68 -11.66
C ARG A 110 -6.01 -11.37 -11.52
N GLN A 111 -5.86 -10.67 -10.39
CA GLN A 111 -6.55 -9.39 -10.18
C GLN A 111 -6.08 -8.29 -11.12
N ALA A 112 -4.79 -8.25 -11.46
CA ALA A 112 -4.21 -7.30 -12.40
C ALA A 112 -4.80 -7.41 -13.83
N LYS A 113 -5.41 -8.55 -14.18
CA LYS A 113 -6.02 -8.78 -15.50
C LYS A 113 -7.53 -8.56 -15.53
N ARG A 114 -8.16 -8.28 -14.39
CA ARG A 114 -9.61 -8.09 -14.33
C ARG A 114 -9.98 -6.67 -14.75
N PRO A 115 -11.03 -6.49 -15.57
CA PRO A 115 -11.48 -5.16 -15.97
C PRO A 115 -12.00 -4.35 -14.78
N GLU A 116 -12.51 -5.03 -13.73
CA GLU A 116 -12.98 -4.46 -12.46
C GLU A 116 -13.00 -5.49 -11.33
#